data_AF-A0A7W3QRJ1-F1
#
_entry.id   AF-A0A7W3QRJ1-F1
#
_cell.length_a   1.000
_cell.length_b   1.000
_cell.length_c   1.000
_cell.angle_alpha   90.00
_cell.angle_beta   90.00
_cell.angle_gamma   90.00
#
_symmetry.space_group_name_H-M   'P 1'
#
loop_
_entity.id
_entity.type
_entity.pdbx_description
1 polymer ?
#
loop_
_entity_poly.entity_id
_entity_poly.type
_entity_poly.pdbx_seq_one_letter_code
_entity_poly.pdbx_strand_id
1 'polypeptide(L)'
;MTDYPVTLAVEDFVPVVLTTTGVVLLVPYVGARFGPRAARIALLAGACAGAGGFAKASWKLVVALDGPDLAWLEGALFPLLLVGFALLARALYPEPAERTHRALAYALAAFPVLGPAASAALRDTWPAMVLAIAAVSVAAVRLALLGRAEGDPAASALFGLWLTGQYVLGPLAARPDQTVALQWVEQGCNTLTQAAFAYAAWRLSQTVRVKEPVTP
;
A
#
# COMPACT_ATOMS: atom_id res chain seq x y z
N MET A 1 -0.14 1.59 31.40
CA MET A 1 -0.61 2.47 30.32
C MET A 1 0.52 2.56 29.34
N THR A 2 0.27 2.19 28.09
CA THR A 2 1.25 2.16 27.01
C THR A 2 1.73 3.59 26.76
N ASP A 3 3.03 3.86 26.96
CA ASP A 3 3.67 5.13 26.58
C ASP A 3 3.65 5.28 25.05
N TYR A 4 2.46 5.57 24.48
CA TYR A 4 2.30 5.89 23.07
C TYR A 4 1.94 7.37 22.93
N PRO A 5 2.92 8.25 22.65
CA PRO A 5 2.71 9.68 22.56
C PRO A 5 1.69 10.06 21.48
N VAL A 6 0.86 11.07 21.77
CA VAL A 6 -0.04 11.69 20.78
C VAL A 6 0.71 12.13 19.52
N THR A 7 1.95 12.61 19.66
CA THR A 7 2.80 13.01 18.52
C THR A 7 3.11 11.85 17.58
N LEU A 8 3.35 10.64 18.11
CA LEU A 8 3.55 9.43 17.31
C LEU A 8 2.26 8.98 16.64
N ALA A 9 1.12 9.09 17.34
CA ALA A 9 -0.19 8.78 16.75
C ALA A 9 -0.55 9.72 15.60
N VAL A 10 -0.18 10.99 15.68
CA VAL A 10 -0.33 11.95 14.58
C VAL A 10 0.60 11.62 13.43
N GLU A 11 1.85 11.22 13.71
CA GLU A 11 2.80 10.81 12.67
C GLU A 11 2.30 9.61 11.84
N ASP A 12 1.56 8.67 12.43
CA ASP A 12 0.99 7.53 11.69
C ASP A 12 0.08 7.94 10.51
N PHE A 13 -0.47 9.16 10.50
CA PHE A 13 -1.25 9.66 9.36
C PHE A 13 -0.37 10.01 8.15
N VAL A 14 0.89 10.39 8.36
CA VAL A 14 1.83 10.78 7.30
C VAL A 14 2.05 9.65 6.27
N PRO A 15 2.46 8.43 6.65
CA PRO A 15 2.62 7.32 5.70
C PRO A 15 1.30 6.94 5.02
N VAL A 16 0.16 7.13 5.67
CA VAL A 16 -1.18 6.87 5.09
C VAL A 16 -1.48 7.86 3.96
N VAL A 17 -1.25 9.15 4.20
CA VAL A 17 -1.40 10.20 3.18
C VAL A 17 -0.44 9.96 2.02
N LEU A 18 0.82 9.64 2.29
CA LEU A 18 1.82 9.35 1.27
C LEU A 18 1.43 8.14 0.40
N THR A 19 1.03 7.04 1.03
CA THR A 19 0.61 5.83 0.30
C THR A 19 -0.63 6.11 -0.56
N THR A 20 -1.65 6.74 0.02
CA THR A 20 -2.89 7.07 -0.71
C THR A 20 -2.60 8.00 -1.88
N THR A 21 -1.80 9.03 -1.66
CA THR A 21 -1.37 9.98 -2.70
C THR A 21 -0.58 9.28 -3.79
N GLY A 22 0.37 8.40 -3.44
CA GLY A 22 1.14 7.62 -4.40
C GLY A 22 0.26 6.76 -5.30
N VAL A 23 -0.77 6.10 -4.76
CA VAL A 23 -1.71 5.33 -5.59
C VAL A 23 -2.54 6.24 -6.50
N VAL A 24 -3.03 7.37 -5.99
CA VAL A 24 -3.79 8.35 -6.80
C VAL A 24 -2.93 8.91 -7.94
N LEU A 25 -1.65 9.18 -7.69
CA LEU A 25 -0.70 9.65 -8.71
C LEU A 25 -0.45 8.61 -9.81
N LEU A 26 -0.58 7.30 -9.52
CA LEU A 26 -0.49 6.25 -10.53
C LEU A 26 -1.72 6.18 -11.45
N VAL A 27 -2.88 6.71 -11.06
CA VAL A 27 -4.14 6.57 -11.80
C VAL A 27 -4.03 7.03 -13.26
N PRO A 28 -3.45 8.21 -13.60
CA PRO A 28 -3.26 8.62 -15.00
C PRO A 28 -2.31 7.69 -15.76
N TYR A 29 -1.22 7.25 -15.12
CA TYR A 29 -0.27 6.31 -15.72
C TYR A 29 -0.93 4.98 -16.07
N VAL A 30 -1.65 4.39 -15.10
CA VAL A 30 -2.40 3.15 -15.28
C VAL A 30 -3.47 3.33 -16.36
N GLY A 31 -4.19 4.46 -16.37
CA GLY A 31 -5.20 4.76 -17.37
C GLY A 31 -4.67 4.83 -18.79
N ALA A 32 -3.57 5.56 -19.00
CA ALA A 32 -2.95 5.68 -20.32
C ALA A 32 -2.35 4.35 -20.79
N ARG A 33 -1.74 3.58 -19.88
CA ARG A 33 -1.02 2.35 -20.22
C ARG A 33 -1.93 1.14 -20.42
N PHE A 34 -3.03 1.09 -19.69
CA PHE A 34 -3.86 -0.11 -19.50
C PHE A 34 -5.37 0.13 -19.68
N GLY A 35 -5.78 1.38 -19.92
CA GLY A 35 -7.16 1.76 -20.17
C GLY A 35 -7.95 2.21 -18.94
N PRO A 36 -9.14 2.81 -19.15
CA PRO A 36 -9.91 3.50 -18.12
C PRO A 36 -10.43 2.57 -17.01
N ARG A 37 -10.66 1.29 -17.30
CA ARG A 37 -11.08 0.31 -16.29
C ARG A 37 -9.98 0.07 -15.26
N ALA A 38 -8.74 -0.07 -15.71
CA ALA A 38 -7.59 -0.27 -14.82
C ALA A 38 -7.38 0.96 -13.92
N ALA A 39 -7.55 2.17 -14.47
CA ALA A 39 -7.49 3.42 -13.69
C ALA A 39 -8.51 3.46 -12.56
N ARG A 40 -9.77 3.08 -12.81
CA ARG A 40 -10.81 3.01 -11.77
C ARG A 40 -10.47 1.99 -10.68
N ILE A 41 -9.93 0.83 -11.07
CA ILE A 41 -9.49 -0.20 -10.12
C ILE A 41 -8.33 0.34 -9.26
N ALA A 42 -7.37 1.07 -9.85
CA ALA A 42 -6.29 1.70 -9.10
C ALA A 42 -6.80 2.79 -8.14
N LEU A 43 -7.82 3.56 -8.51
CA LEU A 43 -8.44 4.53 -7.59
C LEU A 43 -9.10 3.83 -6.38
N LEU A 44 -9.84 2.75 -6.62
CA LEU A 44 -10.43 1.93 -5.55
C LEU A 44 -9.34 1.31 -4.67
N ALA A 45 -8.22 0.88 -5.26
CA ALA A 45 -7.07 0.39 -4.52
C ALA A 45 -6.55 1.42 -3.52
N GLY A 46 -6.39 2.67 -3.96
CA GLY A 46 -5.95 3.78 -3.11
C GLY A 46 -6.95 4.09 -2.00
N ALA A 47 -8.25 4.09 -2.31
CA ALA A 47 -9.30 4.31 -1.32
C ALA A 47 -9.32 3.22 -0.23
N CYS A 48 -9.22 1.95 -0.61
CA CYS A 48 -9.19 0.84 0.35
C CYS A 48 -7.92 0.87 1.21
N ALA A 49 -6.73 1.01 0.60
CA ALA A 49 -5.48 1.04 1.33
C ALA A 49 -5.41 2.25 2.29
N GLY A 50 -5.84 3.43 1.80
CA GLY A 50 -5.93 4.65 2.59
C GLY A 50 -6.91 4.53 3.76
N ALA A 51 -8.09 3.95 3.54
CA ALA A 51 -9.06 3.71 4.60
C ALA A 51 -8.53 2.76 5.68
N GLY A 52 -7.81 1.70 5.30
CA GLY A 52 -7.18 0.77 6.25
C GLY A 52 -6.13 1.46 7.12
N GLY A 53 -5.22 2.21 6.49
CA GLY A 53 -4.21 2.98 7.21
C GLY A 53 -4.82 4.05 8.12
N PHE A 54 -5.82 4.78 7.62
CA PHE A 54 -6.52 5.83 8.38
C PHE A 54 -7.25 5.25 9.58
N ALA A 55 -7.88 4.08 9.46
CA ALA A 55 -8.53 3.40 10.58
C ALA A 55 -7.52 3.05 11.68
N LYS A 56 -6.36 2.48 11.32
CA LYS A 56 -5.32 2.15 12.31
C LYS A 56 -4.72 3.40 12.98
N ALA A 57 -4.42 4.45 12.22
CA ALA A 57 -3.91 5.70 12.76
C ALA A 57 -4.93 6.36 13.71
N SER A 58 -6.22 6.33 13.34
CA SER A 58 -7.31 6.82 14.19
C SER A 58 -7.43 6.03 15.49
N TRP A 59 -7.32 4.69 15.44
CA TRP A 59 -7.29 3.86 16.65
C TRP A 59 -6.14 4.26 17.58
N LYS A 60 -4.92 4.40 17.04
CA LYS A 60 -3.75 4.82 17.83
C LYS A 60 -3.95 6.20 18.46
N LEU A 61 -4.57 7.14 17.73
CA LEU A 61 -4.86 8.48 18.24
C LEU A 61 -5.88 8.43 19.39
N VAL A 62 -6.94 7.63 19.27
CA VAL A 62 -7.92 7.45 20.35
C VAL A 62 -7.25 6.86 21.59
N VAL A 63 -6.42 5.83 21.44
CA VAL A 63 -5.68 5.21 22.55
C VAL A 63 -4.69 6.20 23.19
N ALA A 64 -3.97 6.99 22.39
CA ALA A 64 -3.02 7.99 22.88
C ALA A 64 -3.68 9.16 23.63
N LEU A 65 -4.99 9.38 23.41
CA LEU A 65 -5.81 10.36 24.10
C LEU A 65 -6.56 9.77 25.31
N ASP A 66 -6.12 8.61 25.82
CA ASP A 66 -6.77 7.86 26.90
C ASP A 66 -8.24 7.49 26.60
N GLY A 67 -8.58 7.37 25.31
CA GLY A 67 -9.88 6.94 24.84
C GLY A 67 -10.10 5.42 24.92
N PRO A 68 -11.31 4.95 24.56
CA PRO A 68 -11.62 3.53 24.57
C PRO A 68 -10.83 2.75 23.50
N ASP A 69 -10.54 1.49 23.79
CA ASP A 69 -9.96 0.58 22.80
C ASP A 69 -11.01 0.16 21.76
N LEU A 70 -10.94 0.80 20.59
CA LEU A 70 -11.82 0.53 19.45
C LEU A 70 -11.23 -0.57 18.56
N ALA A 71 -11.23 -1.82 19.03
CA ALA A 71 -10.61 -2.97 18.37
C ALA A 71 -11.01 -3.16 16.89
N TRP A 72 -12.20 -2.69 16.48
CA TRP A 72 -12.64 -2.74 15.08
C TRP A 72 -11.85 -1.81 14.15
N LEU A 73 -11.36 -0.66 14.63
CA LEU A 73 -10.50 0.24 13.87
C LEU A 73 -9.11 -0.35 13.69
N GLU A 74 -8.56 -0.96 14.74
CA GLU A 74 -7.31 -1.72 14.65
C GLU A 74 -7.43 -2.89 13.67
N GLY A 75 -8.47 -3.71 13.82
CA GLY A 75 -8.70 -4.91 13.01
C GLY A 75 -9.01 -4.62 11.53
N ALA A 76 -9.39 -3.38 11.18
CA ALA A 76 -9.70 -3.00 9.81
C ALA A 76 -8.47 -2.89 8.89
N LEU A 77 -7.26 -2.72 9.47
CA LEU A 77 -6.03 -2.45 8.70
C LEU A 77 -5.77 -3.51 7.63
N PHE A 78 -5.50 -4.76 8.04
CA PHE A 78 -5.04 -5.80 7.12
C PHE A 78 -6.09 -6.22 6.09
N PRO A 79 -7.39 -6.36 6.41
CA PRO A 79 -8.41 -6.61 5.40
C PRO A 79 -8.46 -5.50 4.33
N LEU A 80 -8.40 -4.24 4.73
CA LEU A 80 -8.47 -3.12 3.79
C LEU A 80 -7.17 -2.95 2.98
N LEU A 81 -6.00 -3.16 3.59
CA LEU A 81 -4.73 -3.21 2.87
C LEU A 81 -4.69 -4.36 1.85
N LEU A 82 -5.19 -5.53 2.23
CA LEU A 82 -5.29 -6.68 1.33
C LEU A 82 -6.14 -6.35 0.11
N VAL A 83 -7.34 -5.81 0.32
CA VAL A 83 -8.23 -5.39 -0.78
C VAL A 83 -7.52 -4.33 -1.63
N GLY A 84 -6.94 -3.31 -1.01
CA GLY A 84 -6.24 -2.23 -1.68
C GLY A 84 -5.11 -2.74 -2.58
N PHE A 85 -4.15 -3.47 -2.02
CA PHE A 85 -3.00 -3.95 -2.79
C PHE A 85 -3.36 -5.04 -3.80
N ALA A 86 -4.36 -5.88 -3.53
CA ALA A 86 -4.85 -6.84 -4.51
C ALA A 86 -5.47 -6.13 -5.73
N LEU A 87 -6.26 -5.07 -5.50
CA LEU A 87 -6.80 -4.24 -6.57
C LEU A 87 -5.70 -3.50 -7.33
N LEU A 88 -4.70 -2.94 -6.64
CA LEU A 88 -3.56 -2.28 -7.30
C LEU A 88 -2.80 -3.26 -8.19
N ALA A 89 -2.44 -4.43 -7.66
CA ALA A 89 -1.79 -5.48 -8.43
C ALA A 89 -2.67 -5.89 -9.64
N ARG A 90 -3.98 -6.05 -9.45
CA ARG A 90 -4.91 -6.39 -10.55
C ARG A 90 -4.99 -5.30 -11.62
N ALA A 91 -4.89 -4.02 -11.25
CA ALA A 91 -4.87 -2.89 -12.19
C ALA A 91 -3.60 -2.89 -13.06
N LEU A 92 -2.48 -3.38 -12.53
CA LEU A 92 -1.18 -3.45 -13.21
C LEU A 92 -1.02 -4.69 -14.12
N TYR A 93 -1.98 -5.63 -14.05
CA TYR A 93 -2.09 -6.81 -14.93
C TYR A 93 -3.51 -6.91 -15.54
N PRO A 94 -3.91 -5.98 -16.42
CA PRO A 94 -5.20 -6.06 -17.11
C PRO A 94 -5.16 -7.14 -18.18
N GLU A 95 -6.06 -8.12 -18.07
CA GLU A 95 -6.37 -9.18 -19.05
C GLU A 95 -5.19 -9.66 -19.91
N PRO A 96 -4.37 -10.56 -19.35
CA PRO A 96 -3.20 -11.02 -20.05
C PRO A 96 -3.52 -12.05 -21.13
N ALA A 97 -2.87 -11.89 -22.29
CA ALA A 97 -2.83 -12.87 -23.37
C ALA A 97 -2.15 -14.18 -22.92
N GLU A 98 -1.23 -14.11 -21.95
CA GLU A 98 -0.48 -15.25 -21.44
C GLU A 98 -1.17 -15.95 -20.26
N ARG A 99 -1.16 -17.29 -20.29
CA ARG A 99 -1.81 -18.16 -19.29
C ARG A 99 -1.32 -17.90 -17.86
N THR A 100 -0.03 -17.66 -17.66
CA THR A 100 0.59 -17.45 -16.34
C THR A 100 0.08 -16.17 -15.68
N HIS A 101 0.08 -15.06 -16.41
CA HIS A 101 -0.46 -13.80 -15.93
C HIS A 101 -1.97 -13.90 -15.66
N ARG A 102 -2.70 -14.74 -16.40
CA ARG A 102 -4.14 -14.94 -16.19
C ARG A 102 -4.41 -15.65 -14.87
N ALA A 103 -3.63 -16.68 -14.56
CA ALA A 103 -3.69 -17.37 -13.27
C ALA A 103 -3.38 -16.41 -12.11
N LEU A 104 -2.35 -15.56 -12.25
CA LEU A 104 -2.02 -14.53 -11.26
C LEU A 104 -3.17 -13.52 -11.07
N ALA A 105 -3.78 -13.04 -12.16
CA ALA A 105 -4.90 -12.11 -12.08
C ALA A 105 -6.12 -12.71 -11.36
N TYR A 106 -6.42 -13.99 -11.58
CA TYR A 106 -7.47 -14.70 -10.85
C TYR A 106 -7.11 -14.94 -9.39
N ALA A 107 -5.87 -15.30 -9.09
CA ALA A 107 -5.40 -15.45 -7.71
C ALA A 107 -5.54 -14.13 -6.94
N LEU A 108 -5.09 -13.01 -7.52
CA LEU A 108 -5.23 -11.68 -6.92
C LEU A 108 -6.70 -11.27 -6.73
N ALA A 109 -7.59 -11.64 -7.64
CA ALA A 109 -9.02 -11.39 -7.49
C ALA A 109 -9.66 -12.22 -6.36
N ALA A 110 -9.09 -13.39 -6.03
CA ALA A 110 -9.57 -14.23 -4.93
C ALA A 110 -9.10 -13.74 -3.55
N PHE A 111 -7.98 -13.03 -3.47
CA PHE A 111 -7.38 -12.56 -2.21
C PHE A 111 -8.35 -11.76 -1.31
N PRO A 112 -9.11 -10.76 -1.82
CA PRO A 112 -10.13 -10.03 -1.06
C PRO A 112 -11.22 -10.89 -0.41
N VAL A 113 -11.43 -12.12 -0.89
CA VAL A 113 -12.40 -13.05 -0.32
C VAL A 113 -11.71 -14.03 0.62
N LEU A 114 -10.61 -14.63 0.18
CA LEU A 114 -9.89 -15.67 0.93
C LEU A 114 -9.27 -15.14 2.22
N GLY A 115 -8.69 -13.93 2.18
CA GLY A 115 -8.04 -13.35 3.36
C GLY A 115 -9.01 -13.08 4.50
N PRO A 116 -10.08 -12.29 4.30
CA PRO A 116 -11.06 -12.04 5.35
C PRO A 116 -11.77 -13.32 5.83
N ALA A 117 -12.06 -14.27 4.93
CA ALA A 117 -12.64 -15.55 5.30
C ALA A 117 -11.71 -16.37 6.21
N ALA A 118 -10.42 -16.47 5.85
CA ALA A 118 -9.42 -17.16 6.66
C ALA A 118 -9.20 -16.44 8.01
N SER A 119 -9.15 -15.11 7.99
CA SER A 119 -9.04 -14.31 9.20
C SER A 119 -10.22 -14.48 10.15
N ALA A 120 -11.44 -14.52 9.62
CA ALA A 120 -12.65 -14.78 10.40
C ALA A 120 -12.65 -16.20 10.98
N ALA A 121 -12.28 -17.20 10.18
CA ALA A 121 -12.22 -18.60 10.60
C ALA A 121 -11.19 -18.84 11.71
N LEU A 122 -10.02 -18.18 11.62
CA LEU A 122 -8.93 -18.30 12.58
C LEU A 122 -9.03 -17.30 13.74
N ARG A 123 -9.96 -16.35 13.67
CA ARG A 123 -10.12 -15.22 14.62
C ARG A 123 -8.83 -14.41 14.79
N ASP A 124 -8.09 -14.23 13.70
CA ASP A 124 -6.81 -13.53 13.67
C ASP A 124 -6.62 -12.80 12.33
N THR A 125 -5.87 -11.71 12.31
CA THR A 125 -5.62 -10.89 11.13
C THR A 125 -4.39 -11.33 10.33
N TRP A 126 -3.54 -12.21 10.87
CA TRP A 126 -2.33 -12.67 10.17
C TRP A 126 -2.59 -13.26 8.76
N PRO A 127 -3.68 -14.00 8.47
CA PRO A 127 -3.92 -14.51 7.11
C PRO A 127 -4.10 -13.38 6.10
N ALA A 128 -4.88 -12.35 6.46
CA ALA A 128 -5.04 -11.15 5.64
C ALA A 128 -3.72 -10.39 5.50
N MET A 129 -2.91 -10.30 6.57
CA MET A 129 -1.58 -9.69 6.54
C MET A 129 -0.66 -10.39 5.54
N VAL A 130 -0.56 -11.73 5.57
CA VAL A 130 0.30 -12.50 4.67
C VAL A 130 -0.11 -12.31 3.20
N LEU A 131 -1.41 -12.35 2.92
CA LEU A 131 -1.89 -12.11 1.56
C LEU A 131 -1.70 -10.64 1.13
N ALA A 132 -1.79 -9.69 2.07
CA ALA A 132 -1.53 -8.27 1.79
C ALA A 132 -0.05 -8.07 1.43
N ILE A 133 0.87 -8.71 2.18
CA ILE A 133 2.30 -8.73 1.87
C ILE A 133 2.54 -9.31 0.48
N ALA A 134 1.91 -10.43 0.13
CA ALA A 134 2.04 -11.00 -1.21
C ALA A 134 1.53 -10.06 -2.30
N ALA A 135 0.36 -9.42 -2.10
CA ALA A 135 -0.22 -8.50 -3.06
C ALA A 135 0.64 -7.23 -3.26
N VAL A 136 1.13 -6.62 -2.18
CA VAL A 136 2.00 -5.43 -2.26
C VAL A 136 3.33 -5.79 -2.92
N SER A 137 3.88 -6.98 -2.67
CA SER A 137 5.10 -7.44 -3.34
C SER A 137 4.93 -7.60 -4.85
N VAL A 138 3.82 -8.19 -5.28
CA VAL A 138 3.49 -8.29 -6.72
C VAL A 138 3.35 -6.89 -7.34
N ALA A 139 2.63 -5.98 -6.68
CA ALA A 139 2.48 -4.61 -7.16
C ALA A 139 3.82 -3.87 -7.24
N ALA A 140 4.65 -3.95 -6.20
CA ALA A 140 5.94 -3.28 -6.12
C ALA A 140 6.93 -3.79 -7.18
N VAL A 141 7.05 -5.11 -7.35
CA VAL A 141 7.88 -5.69 -8.41
C VAL A 141 7.39 -5.22 -9.79
N ARG A 142 6.09 -5.25 -10.03
CA ARG A 142 5.53 -4.82 -11.31
C ARG A 142 5.79 -3.33 -11.58
N LEU A 143 5.61 -2.46 -10.59
CA LEU A 143 5.91 -1.04 -10.71
C LEU A 143 7.40 -0.79 -10.93
N ALA A 144 8.28 -1.53 -10.27
CA ALA A 144 9.72 -1.43 -10.49
C ALA A 144 10.11 -1.82 -11.93
N LEU A 145 9.50 -2.85 -12.48
CA LEU A 145 9.69 -3.28 -13.88
C LEU A 145 9.13 -2.25 -14.86
N LEU A 146 7.96 -1.66 -14.58
CA LEU A 146 7.37 -0.60 -15.40
C LEU A 146 8.26 0.66 -15.39
N GLY A 147 8.83 1.03 -14.23
CA GLY A 147 9.83 2.10 -14.14
C GLY A 147 11.01 1.88 -15.09
N ARG A 148 11.56 0.65 -15.14
CA ARG A 148 12.62 0.31 -16.11
C ARG A 148 12.15 0.39 -17.55
N ALA A 149 10.95 -0.11 -17.84
CA ALA A 149 10.39 -0.11 -19.19
C ALA A 149 10.13 1.30 -19.73
N GLU A 150 9.81 2.26 -18.85
CA GLU A 150 9.68 3.67 -19.21
C GLU A 150 11.02 4.42 -19.24
N GLY A 151 12.15 3.74 -19.07
CA GLY A 151 13.48 4.36 -19.05
C GLY A 151 13.77 5.15 -17.77
N ASP A 152 13.03 4.93 -16.69
CA ASP A 152 13.22 5.58 -15.38
C ASP A 152 13.83 4.61 -14.34
N PRO A 153 15.16 4.43 -14.33
CA PRO A 153 15.83 3.55 -13.38
C PRO A 153 15.71 4.00 -11.93
N ALA A 154 15.49 5.30 -11.70
CA ALA A 154 15.36 5.85 -10.35
C ALA A 154 13.96 5.58 -9.78
N ALA A 155 12.89 5.71 -10.57
CA ALA A 155 11.56 5.24 -10.15
C ALA A 155 11.58 3.74 -9.84
N SER A 156 12.26 2.94 -10.68
CA SER A 156 12.46 1.51 -10.43
C SER A 156 13.15 1.23 -9.10
N ALA A 157 14.26 1.93 -8.80
CA ALA A 157 14.98 1.79 -7.54
C ALA A 157 14.12 2.20 -6.33
N LEU A 158 13.35 3.27 -6.45
CA LEU A 158 12.45 3.74 -5.39
C LEU A 158 11.30 2.76 -5.09
N PHE A 159 10.74 2.08 -6.11
CA PHE A 159 9.80 0.99 -5.86
C PHE A 159 10.46 -0.22 -5.20
N GLY A 160 11.72 -0.50 -5.53
CA GLY A 160 12.53 -1.52 -4.84
C GLY A 160 12.80 -1.16 -3.37
N LEU A 161 13.11 0.11 -3.09
CA LEU A 161 13.24 0.64 -1.72
C LEU A 161 11.91 0.53 -0.97
N TRP A 162 10.80 0.90 -1.62
CA TRP A 162 9.46 0.76 -1.05
C TRP A 162 9.16 -0.69 -0.64
N LEU A 163 9.41 -1.65 -1.53
CA LEU A 163 9.25 -3.08 -1.26
C LEU A 163 10.10 -3.53 -0.07
N THR A 164 11.37 -3.12 -0.06
CA THR A 164 12.31 -3.48 1.02
C THR A 164 11.83 -2.93 2.35
N GLY A 165 11.35 -1.68 2.37
CA GLY A 165 10.76 -1.07 3.55
C GLY A 165 9.57 -1.87 4.10
N GLN A 166 8.66 -2.37 3.24
CA GLN A 166 7.53 -3.20 3.70
C GLN A 166 7.98 -4.47 4.45
N TYR A 167 9.09 -5.09 4.03
CA TYR A 167 9.64 -6.26 4.72
C TYR A 167 10.40 -5.92 6.02
N VAL A 168 10.94 -4.71 6.14
CA VAL A 168 11.63 -4.24 7.35
C VAL A 168 10.64 -3.79 8.42
N LEU A 169 9.51 -3.18 8.05
CA LEU A 169 8.54 -2.62 8.98
C LEU A 169 7.90 -3.68 9.88
N GLY A 170 7.56 -4.87 9.35
CA GLY A 170 6.95 -5.94 10.15
C GLY A 170 7.81 -6.38 11.35
N PRO A 171 9.08 -6.78 11.13
CA PRO A 171 10.01 -7.11 12.21
C PRO A 171 10.31 -5.95 13.16
N LEU A 172 10.30 -4.69 12.69
CA LEU A 172 10.44 -3.52 13.57
C LEU A 172 9.24 -3.44 14.53
N ALA A 173 8.02 -3.53 14.00
CA ALA A 173 6.78 -3.44 14.77
C ALA A 173 6.57 -4.61 15.75
N ALA A 174 7.09 -5.79 15.44
CA ALA A 174 6.91 -7.00 16.25
C ALA A 174 7.84 -7.12 17.47
N ARG A 175 8.65 -6.09 17.78
CA ARG A 175 9.58 -6.13 18.91
C ARG A 175 8.85 -6.10 20.25
N PRO A 176 9.24 -6.94 21.24
CA PRO A 176 8.60 -6.98 22.56
C PRO A 176 8.82 -5.69 23.37
N ASP A 177 9.99 -5.05 23.24
CA ASP A 177 10.32 -3.80 23.92
C ASP A 177 10.32 -2.62 22.94
N GLN A 178 9.20 -1.89 22.88
CA GLN A 178 9.01 -0.73 22.01
C GLN A 178 9.10 0.57 22.81
N THR A 179 10.33 1.06 23.01
CA THR A 179 10.56 2.40 23.57
C THR A 179 10.08 3.48 22.61
N VAL A 180 9.72 4.67 23.12
CA VAL A 180 9.31 5.81 22.28
C VAL A 180 10.32 6.13 21.18
N ALA A 181 11.62 6.01 21.47
CA ALA A 181 12.67 6.22 20.48
C ALA A 181 12.63 5.18 19.35
N LEU A 182 12.40 3.90 19.68
CA LEU A 182 12.27 2.83 18.68
C LEU A 182 11.01 3.00 17.84
N GLN A 183 9.90 3.44 18.44
CA GLN A 183 8.67 3.75 17.72
C GLN A 183 8.87 4.90 16.73
N TRP A 184 9.64 5.93 17.09
CA TRP A 184 10.03 7.00 16.15
C TRP A 184 10.91 6.50 15.01
N VAL A 185 11.82 5.57 15.27
CA VAL A 185 12.61 4.93 14.20
C VAL A 185 11.70 4.15 13.26
N GLU A 186 10.77 3.36 13.78
CA GLU A 186 9.78 2.62 12.99
C GLU A 186 8.92 3.56 12.13
N GLN A 187 8.38 4.62 12.71
CA GLN A 187 7.57 5.59 11.98
C GLN A 187 8.39 6.37 10.95
N GLY A 188 9.61 6.78 11.28
CA GLY A 188 10.52 7.39 10.32
C GLY A 188 10.83 6.48 9.14
N CYS A 189 11.09 5.18 9.39
CA CYS A 189 11.26 4.18 8.34
C CYS A 189 10.00 4.05 7.47
N ASN A 190 8.81 4.07 8.08
CA ASN A 190 7.54 3.98 7.35
C ASN A 190 7.32 5.22 6.47
N THR A 191 7.45 6.42 7.04
CA THR A 191 7.35 7.69 6.32
C THR A 191 8.31 7.75 5.13
N LEU A 192 9.59 7.38 5.31
CA LEU A 192 10.57 7.33 4.22
C LEU A 192 10.19 6.31 3.13
N THR A 193 9.73 5.14 3.54
CA THR A 193 9.30 4.06 2.64
C THR A 193 8.11 4.49 1.78
N GLN A 194 7.09 5.11 2.39
CA GLN A 194 5.91 5.58 1.66
C GLN A 194 6.19 6.85 0.85
N ALA A 195 7.12 7.71 1.29
CA ALA A 195 7.58 8.84 0.51
C ALA A 195 8.30 8.39 -0.76
N ALA A 196 9.15 7.35 -0.66
CA ALA A 196 9.81 6.75 -1.83
C ALA A 196 8.78 6.22 -2.84
N PHE A 197 7.75 5.53 -2.37
CA PHE A 197 6.63 5.09 -3.21
C PHE A 197 5.89 6.25 -3.88
N ALA A 198 5.46 7.25 -3.10
CA ALA A 198 4.73 8.40 -3.62
C ALA A 198 5.53 9.17 -4.67
N TYR A 199 6.83 9.35 -4.42
CA TYR A 199 7.72 10.01 -5.36
C TYR A 199 7.96 9.18 -6.63
N ALA A 200 8.14 7.86 -6.51
CA ALA A 200 8.25 6.96 -7.67
C ALA A 200 6.98 6.97 -8.53
N ALA A 201 5.81 6.95 -7.87
CA ALA A 201 4.51 7.06 -8.52
C ALA A 201 4.34 8.40 -9.25
N TRP A 202 4.72 9.50 -8.62
CA TRP A 202 4.75 10.82 -9.27
C TRP A 202 5.62 10.79 -10.52
N ARG A 203 6.85 10.27 -10.45
CA ARG A 203 7.76 10.17 -11.60
C ARG A 203 7.15 9.38 -12.76
N LEU A 204 6.58 8.21 -12.48
CA LEU A 204 5.88 7.42 -13.48
C LEU A 204 4.72 8.19 -14.12
N SER A 205 3.94 8.94 -13.32
CA SER A 205 2.82 9.75 -13.82
C SER A 205 3.27 10.82 -14.82
N GLN A 206 4.48 11.37 -14.67
CA GLN A 206 5.00 12.40 -15.59
C GLN A 206 5.32 11.83 -16.98
N THR A 207 5.61 10.54 -17.09
CA THR A 207 5.92 9.91 -18.39
C THR A 207 4.72 9.93 -19.35
N VAL A 208 3.50 10.02 -18.82
CA VAL A 208 2.27 10.20 -19.63
C VAL A 208 2.09 11.65 -20.05
N ARG A 209 2.30 12.60 -19.14
CA ARG A 209 2.12 14.03 -19.41
C ARG A 209 3.06 14.55 -20.49
N VAL A 210 4.28 14.00 -20.57
CA VAL A 210 5.24 14.33 -21.62
C VAL A 210 4.84 13.78 -23.00
N LYS A 211 4.00 12.73 -23.05
CA LYS A 211 3.58 12.07 -24.29
C LYS A 211 2.30 12.65 -24.91
N GLU A 212 1.56 13.54 -24.23
CA GLU A 212 0.44 14.26 -24.83
C GLU A 212 0.98 15.32 -25.82
N PRO A 213 0.67 15.23 -27.13
CA PRO A 213 1.06 16.28 -28.06
C PRO A 213 0.27 17.55 -27.72
N VAL A 214 0.95 18.70 -27.74
CA VAL A 214 0.29 20.01 -27.81
C VAL A 214 -0.55 20.01 -29.08
N THR A 215 -1.86 19.83 -28.96
CA THR A 215 -2.78 20.07 -30.08
C THR A 215 -2.72 21.56 -30.42
N PRO A 216 -2.37 21.93 -31.67
CA PRO A 216 -2.39 23.32 -32.13
C PRO A 216 -3.80 23.89 -32.20
#